data_AF-A0A2G5V7E8-F1
#
_entry.id   AF-A0A2G5V7E8-F1
#
_cell.length_a   1.000
_cell.length_b   1.000
_cell.length_c   1.000
_cell.angle_alpha   90.00
_cell.angle_beta   90.00
_cell.angle_gamma   90.00
#
_symmetry.space_group_name_H-M   'P 1'
#
loop_
_entity.id
_entity.type
_entity.pdbx_description
1 polymer ?
#
loop_
_entity_poly.entity_id
_entity_poly.type
_entity_poly.pdbx_seq_one_letter_code
_entity_poly.pdbx_strand_id
1 'polypeptide(L)'
;MSVLKFPNFKFKTLELGQKWIIDKRFLEKLLLKIESSNLKIHVTTVSLNYSDHEIDILKFCENPEYVKINNSGKAPIEEIFSKLDKLGYSIFNKDEQSKQPKLILKYRKLVASEATEIVKTLLQYHNLKYCHLVGPFGMRTFKRNIFKFGAKSVPANQGHILHFPIPDSLDFFEIDCNEFIKIEKKSISIQ
;
A
#
# COMPACT_ATOMS: atom_id res chain seq x y z
N MET A 1 32.41 9.75 3.90
CA MET A 1 31.24 9.74 4.82
C MET A 1 30.01 9.33 4.03
N SER A 2 29.12 8.51 4.60
CA SER A 2 27.86 8.10 3.94
C SER A 2 26.72 8.99 4.43
N VAL A 3 25.90 9.53 3.51
CA VAL A 3 24.71 10.33 3.83
C VAL A 3 23.69 9.53 4.66
N LEU A 4 23.76 8.20 4.64
CA LEU A 4 22.91 7.32 5.44
C LEU A 4 23.34 7.19 6.91
N LYS A 5 24.49 7.77 7.30
CA LYS A 5 25.01 7.72 8.68
C LYS A 5 24.56 8.88 9.57
N PHE A 6 23.74 9.80 9.08
CA PHE A 6 23.27 10.93 9.88
C PHE A 6 22.06 10.50 10.74
N PRO A 7 22.23 10.31 12.07
CA PRO A 7 21.19 9.72 12.92
C PRO A 7 19.92 10.58 13.00
N ASN A 8 20.05 11.88 12.75
CA ASN A 8 18.96 12.85 12.89
C ASN A 8 18.35 13.26 11.54
N PHE A 9 18.75 12.63 10.43
CA PHE A 9 18.27 13.01 9.11
C PHE A 9 17.11 12.12 8.68
N LYS A 10 15.90 12.69 8.68
CA LYS A 10 14.70 12.02 8.17
C LYS A 10 14.51 12.36 6.70
N PHE A 11 14.65 11.37 5.82
CA PHE A 11 14.35 11.54 4.41
C PHE A 11 12.84 11.76 4.21
N LYS A 12 12.48 12.70 3.34
CA LYS A 12 11.09 12.84 2.92
C LYS A 12 10.66 11.60 2.11
N THR A 13 11.46 11.25 1.11
CA THR A 13 11.19 10.12 0.22
C THR A 13 12.47 9.35 -0.05
N LEU A 14 12.39 8.02 0.07
CA LEU A 14 13.38 7.09 -0.51
C LEU A 14 12.73 6.46 -1.74
N GLU A 15 13.34 6.65 -2.90
CA GLU A 15 12.83 6.10 -4.15
C GLU A 15 13.88 5.18 -4.77
N LEU A 16 13.49 3.92 -4.96
CA LEU A 16 14.25 2.93 -5.71
C LEU A 16 13.41 2.50 -6.91
N GLY A 17 14.09 2.23 -8.01
CA GLY A 17 13.46 1.57 -9.15
C GLY A 17 12.84 2.49 -10.20
N GLN A 18 13.12 3.79 -10.22
CA GLN A 18 12.80 4.54 -11.44
C GLN A 18 13.76 4.15 -12.57
N LYS A 19 13.26 3.32 -13.50
CA LYS A 19 13.82 2.86 -14.78
C LYS A 19 14.54 1.51 -14.77
N TRP A 20 14.61 0.94 -15.98
CA TRP A 20 15.41 -0.18 -16.49
C TRP A 20 16.94 -0.10 -16.20
N ILE A 21 17.35 0.66 -15.18
CA ILE A 21 18.71 1.17 -14.99
C ILE A 21 19.29 0.73 -13.64
N ILE A 22 18.47 0.39 -12.63
CA ILE A 22 19.03 -0.13 -11.39
C ILE A 22 19.47 -1.58 -11.61
N ASP A 23 20.77 -1.75 -11.83
CA ASP A 23 21.43 -3.05 -11.84
C ASP A 23 21.14 -3.77 -10.52
N LYS A 24 20.64 -5.00 -10.61
CA LYS A 24 20.42 -5.88 -9.45
C LYS A 24 21.65 -5.97 -8.57
N ARG A 25 22.86 -5.97 -9.16
CA ARG A 25 24.14 -6.00 -8.43
C ARG A 25 24.38 -4.74 -7.60
N PHE A 26 23.91 -3.58 -8.07
CA PHE A 26 24.00 -2.34 -7.30
C PHE A 26 23.14 -2.44 -6.05
N LEU A 27 21.90 -2.92 -6.21
CA LEU A 27 20.97 -3.07 -5.11
C LEU A 27 21.46 -4.09 -4.07
N GLU A 28 21.95 -5.25 -4.51
CA GLU A 28 22.58 -6.25 -3.63
C GLU A 28 23.75 -5.65 -2.83
N LYS A 29 24.66 -4.92 -3.50
CA LYS A 29 25.78 -4.23 -2.83
C LYS A 29 25.30 -3.16 -1.85
N LEU A 30 24.23 -2.44 -2.18
CA LEU A 30 23.64 -1.43 -1.31
C LEU A 30 23.07 -2.07 -0.05
N LEU A 31 22.28 -3.14 -0.19
CA LEU A 31 21.69 -3.87 0.94
C LEU A 31 22.79 -4.43 1.86
N LEU A 32 23.80 -5.10 1.29
CA LEU A 32 24.97 -5.59 2.04
C LEU A 32 25.72 -4.46 2.75
N LYS A 33 25.84 -3.29 2.12
CA LYS A 33 26.53 -2.14 2.72
C LYS A 33 25.73 -1.54 3.89
N ILE A 34 24.41 -1.45 3.76
CA ILE A 34 23.51 -0.99 4.82
C ILE A 34 23.57 -1.96 6.00
N GLU A 35 23.47 -3.26 5.74
CA GLU A 35 23.53 -4.33 6.73
C GLU A 35 24.86 -4.36 7.48
N SER A 36 25.99 -4.42 6.76
CA SER A 36 27.34 -4.40 7.35
C SER A 36 27.66 -3.13 8.12
N SER A 37 26.94 -2.04 7.85
CA SER A 37 27.08 -0.76 8.57
C SER A 37 26.07 -0.60 9.71
N ASN A 38 25.21 -1.59 9.94
CA ASN A 38 24.09 -1.57 10.91
C ASN A 38 23.25 -0.28 10.81
N LEU A 39 23.00 0.17 9.59
CA LEU A 39 22.29 1.44 9.34
C LEU A 39 20.80 1.25 9.38
N LYS A 40 20.13 2.24 9.96
CA LYS A 40 18.68 2.38 9.92
C LYS A 40 18.31 3.64 9.15
N ILE A 41 17.29 3.54 8.31
CA ILE A 41 16.87 4.60 7.41
C ILE A 41 15.57 5.21 7.96
N HIS A 42 15.66 6.45 8.45
CA HIS A 42 14.48 7.22 8.83
C HIS A 42 13.88 7.88 7.59
N VAL A 43 12.67 7.48 7.20
CA VAL A 43 12.04 7.96 5.97
C VAL A 43 10.54 8.06 6.11
N THR A 44 9.93 9.09 5.50
CA THR A 44 8.46 9.25 5.55
C THR A 44 7.75 8.41 4.50
N THR A 45 8.26 8.39 3.27
CA THR A 45 7.70 7.62 2.15
C THR A 45 8.78 6.76 1.51
N VAL A 46 8.51 5.47 1.33
CA VAL A 46 9.34 4.58 0.51
C VAL A 46 8.59 4.28 -0.79
N SER A 47 9.26 4.46 -1.93
CA SER A 47 8.72 4.19 -3.26
C SER A 47 9.58 3.14 -3.95
N LEU A 48 8.98 2.01 -4.31
CA LEU A 48 9.66 0.81 -4.78
C LEU A 48 8.93 0.24 -6.00
N ASN A 49 9.62 -0.50 -6.85
CA ASN A 49 8.96 -1.47 -7.70
C ASN A 49 8.73 -2.77 -6.95
N TYR A 50 7.69 -3.48 -7.37
CA TYR A 50 7.52 -4.89 -7.02
C TYR A 50 8.50 -5.76 -7.83
N SER A 51 9.81 -5.51 -7.68
CA SER A 51 10.87 -6.45 -8.06
C SER A 51 11.35 -7.14 -6.78
N ASP A 52 11.71 -8.42 -6.88
CA ASP A 52 12.00 -9.25 -5.69
C ASP A 52 13.05 -8.63 -4.76
N HIS A 53 13.98 -7.83 -5.30
CA HIS A 53 15.12 -7.29 -4.57
C HIS A 53 14.86 -5.88 -4.02
N GLU A 54 13.99 -5.07 -4.62
CA GLU A 54 13.76 -3.67 -4.18
C GLU A 54 13.01 -3.62 -2.86
N ILE A 55 12.10 -4.56 -2.63
CA ILE A 55 11.28 -4.64 -1.42
C ILE A 55 12.15 -4.91 -0.18
N ASP A 56 13.26 -5.62 -0.33
CA ASP A 56 14.16 -5.96 0.78
C ASP A 56 14.76 -4.74 1.48
N ILE A 57 14.81 -3.56 0.84
CA ILE A 57 15.28 -2.35 1.52
C ILE A 57 14.40 -1.94 2.70
N LEU A 58 13.14 -2.39 2.72
CA LEU A 58 12.20 -2.10 3.80
C LEU A 58 12.64 -2.68 5.13
N LYS A 59 13.49 -3.74 5.15
CA LYS A 59 14.12 -4.29 6.37
C LYS A 59 14.85 -3.21 7.16
N PHE A 60 15.47 -2.27 6.45
CA PHE A 60 16.32 -1.23 7.01
C PHE A 60 15.59 0.10 7.25
N CYS A 61 14.34 0.23 6.80
CA CYS A 61 13.54 1.45 6.99
C CYS A 61 12.83 1.43 8.34
N GLU A 62 12.91 2.54 9.09
CA GLU A 62 12.16 2.71 10.32
C GLU A 62 10.77 3.28 10.05
N ASN A 63 9.73 2.48 10.34
CA ASN A 63 8.31 2.84 10.39
C ASN A 63 7.89 3.95 9.41
N PRO A 64 8.05 3.75 8.08
CA PRO A 64 7.60 4.72 7.11
C PRO A 64 6.09 4.96 7.23
N GLU A 65 5.65 6.19 7.03
CA GLU A 65 4.21 6.51 7.00
C GLU A 65 3.56 5.93 5.74
N TYR A 66 4.27 5.96 4.61
CA TYR A 66 3.78 5.45 3.33
C TYR A 66 4.76 4.46 2.71
N VAL A 67 4.21 3.37 2.18
CA VAL A 67 4.92 2.45 1.28
C VAL A 67 4.20 2.45 -0.06
N LYS A 68 4.89 2.91 -1.10
CA LYS A 68 4.40 2.96 -2.48
C LYS A 68 5.05 1.83 -3.26
N ILE A 69 4.25 0.91 -3.75
CA ILE A 69 4.69 -0.23 -4.54
C ILE A 69 4.17 -0.08 -5.96
N ASN A 70 5.07 0.06 -6.92
CA ASN A 70 4.75 -0.05 -8.33
C ASN A 70 4.59 -1.53 -8.70
N ASN A 71 3.33 -1.99 -8.70
CA ASN A 71 2.93 -3.33 -9.09
C ASN A 71 2.47 -3.38 -10.57
N SER A 72 3.24 -2.76 -11.47
CA SER A 72 2.93 -2.80 -12.91
C SER A 72 3.00 -4.21 -13.51
N GLY A 73 3.70 -5.14 -12.85
CA GLY A 73 3.72 -6.56 -13.17
C GLY A 73 2.44 -7.31 -12.77
N LYS A 74 1.50 -6.66 -12.06
CA LYS A 74 0.24 -7.24 -11.60
C LYS A 74 0.41 -8.50 -10.75
N ALA A 75 1.41 -8.51 -9.87
CA ALA A 75 1.53 -9.57 -8.88
C ALA A 75 0.26 -9.64 -8.01
N PRO A 76 -0.19 -10.83 -7.60
CA PRO A 76 -1.31 -11.01 -6.68
C PRO A 76 -1.10 -10.21 -5.39
N ILE A 77 -2.16 -9.65 -4.80
CA ILE A 77 -2.06 -8.84 -3.58
C ILE A 77 -1.52 -9.67 -2.42
N GLU A 78 -1.96 -10.92 -2.33
CA GLU A 78 -1.58 -11.87 -1.30
C GLU A 78 -0.07 -12.12 -1.31
N GLU A 79 0.54 -12.13 -2.50
CA GLU A 79 1.99 -12.24 -2.65
C GLU A 79 2.69 -10.98 -2.10
N ILE A 80 2.16 -9.80 -2.42
CA ILE A 80 2.67 -8.51 -1.92
C ILE A 80 2.61 -8.48 -0.39
N PHE A 81 1.47 -8.87 0.17
CA PHE A 81 1.24 -8.88 1.61
C PHE A 81 2.15 -9.89 2.30
N SER A 82 2.28 -11.10 1.76
CA SER A 82 3.21 -12.10 2.29
C SER A 82 4.66 -11.60 2.31
N LYS A 83 5.09 -10.89 1.25
CA LYS A 83 6.43 -10.26 1.25
C LYS A 83 6.54 -9.17 2.31
N LEU A 84 5.55 -8.29 2.47
CA LEU A 84 5.57 -7.24 3.49
C LEU A 84 5.58 -7.80 4.91
N ASP A 85 4.75 -8.82 5.19
CA ASP A 85 4.67 -9.46 6.51
C ASP A 85 6.02 -10.06 6.92
N LYS A 86 6.73 -10.73 5.99
CA LYS A 86 8.09 -11.26 6.20
C LYS A 86 9.12 -10.19 6.57
N LEU A 87 8.82 -8.92 6.28
CA LEU A 87 9.69 -7.77 6.55
C LEU A 87 9.25 -7.01 7.81
N GLY A 88 8.27 -7.54 8.55
CA GLY A 88 7.72 -6.94 9.76
C GLY A 88 6.68 -5.85 9.49
N TYR A 89 6.19 -5.74 8.25
CA TYR A 89 5.13 -4.80 7.88
C TYR A 89 3.80 -5.52 7.85
N SER A 90 2.94 -5.25 8.82
CA SER A 90 1.60 -5.82 8.81
C SER A 90 0.59 -4.81 8.30
N ILE A 91 -0.11 -5.20 7.24
CA ILE A 91 -1.15 -4.37 6.62
C ILE A 91 -2.52 -4.57 7.31
N PHE A 92 -2.70 -5.70 8.00
CA PHE A 92 -3.97 -6.11 8.61
C PHE A 92 -3.85 -6.74 10.01
N ASN A 93 -2.66 -7.04 10.55
CA ASN A 93 -2.54 -7.51 11.95
C ASN A 93 -2.02 -6.39 12.85
N LYS A 94 -2.56 -6.35 14.06
CA LYS A 94 -2.22 -5.37 15.09
C LYS A 94 -1.35 -6.04 16.16
N ASP A 95 -0.26 -6.65 15.73
CA ASP A 95 0.79 -7.01 16.66
C ASP A 95 1.51 -5.72 17.05
N GLU A 96 1.70 -5.48 18.35
CA GLU A 96 2.27 -4.23 18.89
C GLU A 96 3.65 -3.87 18.31
N GLN A 97 4.36 -4.85 17.74
CA GLN A 97 5.68 -4.70 17.15
C GLN A 97 5.67 -4.50 15.63
N SER A 98 4.50 -4.62 14.98
CA SER A 98 4.38 -4.55 13.52
C SER A 98 4.37 -3.11 12.98
N LYS A 99 5.03 -2.90 11.84
CA LYS A 99 5.01 -1.62 11.12
C LYS A 99 3.72 -1.54 10.28
N GLN A 100 2.94 -0.48 10.45
CA GLN A 100 1.65 -0.30 9.75
C GLN A 100 1.63 0.94 8.85
N PRO A 101 2.35 0.93 7.71
CA PRO A 101 2.33 2.04 6.77
C PRO A 101 0.98 2.10 6.04
N LYS A 102 0.65 3.29 5.54
CA LYS A 102 -0.37 3.47 4.51
C LYS A 102 0.17 2.93 3.19
N LEU A 103 -0.45 1.87 2.69
CA LEU A 103 -0.04 1.22 1.44
C LEU A 103 -0.61 1.94 0.21
N ILE A 104 0.23 2.14 -0.79
CA ILE A 104 -0.17 2.68 -2.10
C ILE A 104 0.32 1.70 -3.17
N LEU A 105 -0.59 1.12 -3.94
CA LEU A 105 -0.28 0.19 -5.04
C LEU A 105 -0.52 0.89 -6.37
N LYS A 106 0.54 1.01 -7.18
CA LYS A 106 0.48 1.64 -8.50
C LYS A 106 0.50 0.59 -9.60
N TYR A 107 -0.41 0.73 -10.56
CA TYR A 107 -0.57 -0.14 -11.71
C TYR A 107 -0.53 0.66 -13.01
N ARG A 108 0.13 0.14 -14.05
CA ARG A 108 0.21 0.82 -15.36
C ARG A 108 -1.05 0.67 -16.20
N LYS A 109 -1.73 -0.48 -16.13
CA LYS A 109 -2.92 -0.82 -16.95
C LYS A 109 -3.82 -1.80 -16.20
N LEU A 110 -4.63 -1.32 -15.26
CA LEU A 110 -5.54 -2.16 -14.48
C LEU A 110 -6.97 -2.01 -14.97
N VAL A 111 -7.55 -3.03 -15.59
CA VAL A 111 -8.94 -2.92 -16.05
C VAL A 111 -9.92 -2.95 -14.88
N ALA A 112 -11.15 -2.48 -15.10
CA ALA A 112 -12.14 -2.36 -14.03
C ALA A 112 -12.42 -3.69 -13.31
N SER A 113 -12.43 -4.82 -14.01
CA SER A 113 -12.60 -6.16 -13.41
C SER A 113 -11.43 -6.54 -12.51
N GLU A 114 -10.19 -6.34 -12.96
CA GLU A 114 -9.00 -6.59 -12.14
C GLU A 114 -8.98 -5.71 -10.88
N ALA A 115 -9.30 -4.42 -11.03
CA ALA A 115 -9.45 -3.51 -9.89
C ALA A 115 -10.55 -3.97 -8.93
N THR A 116 -11.65 -4.49 -9.46
CA THR A 116 -12.77 -5.03 -8.67
C THR A 116 -12.31 -6.22 -7.82
N GLU A 117 -11.63 -7.20 -8.42
CA GLU A 117 -11.14 -8.37 -7.69
C GLU A 117 -10.10 -7.97 -6.62
N ILE A 118 -9.20 -7.05 -6.96
CA ILE A 118 -8.23 -6.50 -6.01
C ILE A 118 -8.94 -5.88 -4.80
N VAL A 119 -9.93 -5.03 -5.03
CA VAL A 119 -10.70 -4.40 -3.95
C VAL A 119 -11.49 -5.44 -3.17
N LYS A 120 -12.09 -6.43 -3.83
CA LYS A 120 -12.82 -7.51 -3.16
C LYS A 120 -11.91 -8.30 -2.20
N THR A 121 -10.70 -8.65 -2.64
CA THR A 121 -9.66 -9.24 -1.78
C THR A 121 -9.34 -8.32 -0.61
N LEU A 122 -9.11 -7.01 -0.84
CA LEU A 122 -8.80 -6.05 0.22
C LEU A 122 -9.91 -5.94 1.28
N LEU A 123 -11.17 -5.96 0.86
CA LEU A 123 -12.33 -5.84 1.75
C LEU A 123 -12.54 -7.07 2.65
N GLN A 124 -11.93 -8.22 2.33
CA GLN A 124 -11.93 -9.40 3.20
C GLN A 124 -11.03 -9.21 4.43
N TYR A 125 -10.07 -8.29 4.39
CA TYR A 125 -9.18 -8.01 5.52
C TYR A 125 -9.81 -6.96 6.43
N HIS A 126 -10.67 -7.36 7.37
CA HIS A 126 -11.44 -6.45 8.26
C HIS A 126 -10.59 -5.47 9.10
N ASN A 127 -9.30 -5.75 9.22
CA ASN A 127 -8.34 -4.93 9.95
C ASN A 127 -7.48 -4.04 9.05
N LEU A 128 -7.67 -4.08 7.73
CA LEU A 128 -7.06 -3.15 6.79
C LEU A 128 -7.42 -1.73 7.22
N LYS A 129 -6.42 -0.88 7.44
CA LYS A 129 -6.67 0.53 7.79
C LYS A 129 -6.78 1.42 6.57
N TYR A 130 -5.90 1.21 5.60
CA TYR A 130 -5.75 2.08 4.45
C TYR A 130 -5.10 1.34 3.28
N CYS A 131 -5.66 1.48 2.09
CA CYS A 131 -5.00 1.13 0.84
C CYS A 131 -5.42 2.10 -0.26
N HIS A 132 -4.47 2.51 -1.09
CA HIS A 132 -4.73 3.37 -2.25
C HIS A 132 -4.23 2.70 -3.52
N LEU A 133 -5.12 2.45 -4.46
CA LEU A 133 -4.82 1.92 -5.78
C LEU A 133 -4.74 3.08 -6.79
N VAL A 134 -3.59 3.21 -7.45
CA VAL A 134 -3.31 4.22 -8.46
C VAL A 134 -3.17 3.54 -9.82
N GLY A 135 -3.96 3.96 -10.80
CA GLY A 135 -3.90 3.42 -12.15
C GLY A 135 -5.04 3.94 -13.01
N PRO A 136 -5.00 3.71 -14.33
CA PRO A 136 -6.17 3.95 -15.16
C PRO A 136 -7.22 2.91 -14.80
N PHE A 137 -8.41 3.34 -14.39
CA PHE A 137 -9.52 2.44 -14.07
C PHE A 137 -10.73 2.78 -14.93
N GLY A 138 -11.47 1.77 -15.38
CA GLY A 138 -12.83 1.98 -15.87
C GLY A 138 -13.76 2.29 -14.69
N MET A 139 -13.67 3.50 -14.11
CA MET A 139 -14.24 3.84 -12.80
C MET A 139 -15.76 3.62 -12.74
N ARG A 140 -16.49 3.92 -13.81
CA ARG A 140 -17.94 3.65 -13.91
C ARG A 140 -18.26 2.17 -13.78
N THR A 141 -17.51 1.31 -14.49
CA THR A 141 -17.67 -0.15 -14.45
C THR A 141 -17.27 -0.69 -13.09
N PHE A 142 -16.16 -0.20 -12.53
CA PHE A 142 -15.70 -0.56 -11.18
C PHE A 142 -16.77 -0.24 -10.12
N LYS A 143 -17.28 1.00 -10.08
CA LYS A 143 -18.36 1.39 -9.15
C LYS A 143 -19.56 0.46 -9.25
N ARG A 144 -20.04 0.18 -10.47
CA ARG A 144 -21.17 -0.74 -10.70
C ARG A 144 -20.90 -2.13 -10.14
N ASN A 145 -19.67 -2.64 -10.28
CA ASN A 145 -19.31 -3.94 -9.73
C ASN A 145 -19.27 -3.91 -8.21
N ILE A 146 -18.66 -2.89 -7.60
CA ILE A 146 -18.58 -2.74 -6.14
C ILE A 146 -19.97 -2.61 -5.50
N PHE A 147 -20.93 -1.94 -6.15
CA PHE A 147 -22.34 -1.94 -5.72
C PHE A 147 -22.95 -3.35 -5.67
N LYS A 148 -22.68 -4.19 -6.68
CA LYS A 148 -23.17 -5.57 -6.71
C LYS A 148 -22.64 -6.42 -5.56
N PHE A 149 -21.50 -6.06 -4.98
CA PHE A 149 -20.90 -6.75 -3.84
C PHE A 149 -21.40 -6.24 -2.48
N GLY A 150 -22.32 -5.28 -2.44
CA GLY A 150 -22.94 -4.82 -1.20
C GLY A 150 -22.47 -3.45 -0.71
N ALA A 151 -21.62 -2.74 -1.47
CA ALA A 151 -21.32 -1.35 -1.18
C ALA A 151 -22.57 -0.49 -1.35
N LYS A 152 -22.73 0.52 -0.50
CA LYS A 152 -23.85 1.46 -0.49
C LYS A 152 -23.35 2.87 -0.79
N SER A 153 -24.14 3.64 -1.53
CA SER A 153 -23.85 5.05 -1.77
C SER A 153 -24.10 5.86 -0.49
N VAL A 154 -23.27 6.86 -0.24
CA VAL A 154 -23.55 7.84 0.82
C VAL A 154 -24.64 8.80 0.34
N PRO A 155 -25.72 9.04 1.11
CA PRO A 155 -26.74 10.01 0.78
C PRO A 155 -26.22 11.43 1.00
N ALA A 156 -25.47 11.96 0.02
CA ALA A 156 -25.07 13.35 -0.14
C ALA A 156 -24.42 13.51 -1.53
N ASN A 157 -24.08 14.73 -1.96
CA ASN A 157 -23.43 15.08 -3.24
C ASN A 157 -22.06 14.43 -3.52
N GLN A 158 -21.69 13.36 -2.81
CA GLN A 158 -20.46 12.59 -2.91
C GLN A 158 -20.70 11.26 -3.63
N GLY A 159 -21.24 11.30 -4.85
CA GLY A 159 -21.47 10.09 -5.69
C GLY A 159 -20.21 9.31 -6.10
N HIS A 160 -19.05 9.71 -5.58
CA HIS A 160 -17.79 8.99 -5.71
C HIS A 160 -17.39 8.20 -4.45
N ILE A 161 -18.07 8.41 -3.32
CA ILE A 161 -17.80 7.70 -2.06
C ILE A 161 -18.82 6.59 -1.88
N LEU A 162 -18.32 5.40 -1.57
CA LEU A 162 -19.11 4.21 -1.27
C LEU A 162 -18.76 3.70 0.14
N HIS A 163 -19.75 3.20 0.87
CA HIS A 163 -19.56 2.52 2.15
C HIS A 163 -19.74 1.03 1.98
N PHE A 164 -18.77 0.23 2.42
CA PHE A 164 -18.85 -1.22 2.45
C PHE A 164 -18.83 -1.70 3.91
N PRO A 165 -19.88 -2.38 4.41
CA PRO A 165 -19.96 -2.77 5.81
C PRO A 165 -18.93 -3.84 6.16
N ILE A 166 -18.40 -3.79 7.38
CA ILE A 166 -17.62 -4.90 7.94
C ILE A 166 -18.58 -5.78 8.75
N PRO A 167 -18.67 -7.09 8.47
CA PRO A 167 -19.52 -8.00 9.24
C PRO A 167 -19.23 -7.92 10.74
N ASP A 168 -20.30 -7.98 11.54
CA ASP A 168 -20.26 -7.99 13.01
C ASP A 168 -19.54 -6.77 13.64
N SER A 169 -19.42 -5.67 12.90
CA SER A 169 -18.81 -4.42 13.36
C SER A 169 -19.65 -3.21 12.97
N LEU A 170 -19.57 -2.16 13.78
CA LEU A 170 -20.05 -0.81 13.41
C LEU A 170 -19.08 -0.09 12.46
N ASP A 171 -17.89 -0.65 12.25
CA ASP A 171 -16.94 -0.15 11.28
C ASP A 171 -17.39 -0.43 9.85
N PHE A 172 -16.90 0.38 8.93
CA PHE A 172 -17.09 0.19 7.50
C PHE A 172 -15.84 0.62 6.72
N PHE A 173 -15.71 0.12 5.50
CA PHE A 173 -14.75 0.66 4.55
C PHE A 173 -15.38 1.78 3.75
N GLU A 174 -14.78 2.95 3.81
CA GLU A 174 -15.02 4.05 2.89
C GLU A 174 -14.18 3.84 1.64
N ILE A 175 -14.81 3.78 0.47
CA ILE A 175 -14.19 3.59 -0.83
C ILE A 175 -14.41 4.86 -1.66
N ASP A 176 -13.40 5.71 -1.73
CA ASP A 176 -13.38 6.87 -2.63
C ASP A 176 -12.95 6.42 -4.03
N CYS A 177 -13.81 6.71 -4.99
CA CYS A 177 -13.72 6.32 -6.39
C CYS A 177 -13.77 7.56 -7.32
N ASN A 178 -13.16 8.68 -6.92
CA ASN A 178 -13.13 9.90 -7.74
C ASN A 178 -12.13 9.76 -8.90
N GLU A 179 -10.83 9.98 -8.65
CA GLU A 179 -9.76 9.84 -9.64
C GLU A 179 -8.99 8.51 -9.49
N PHE A 180 -8.91 8.02 -8.27
CA PHE A 180 -8.24 6.77 -7.88
C PHE A 180 -9.18 5.95 -7.01
N ILE A 181 -8.73 4.78 -6.57
CA ILE A 181 -9.48 3.98 -5.60
C ILE A 181 -8.75 4.07 -4.27
N LYS A 182 -9.35 4.74 -3.29
CA LYS A 182 -8.84 4.80 -1.93
C LYS A 182 -9.81 4.06 -1.00
N ILE A 183 -9.29 3.13 -0.23
CA ILE A 183 -10.02 2.36 0.78
C ILE A 183 -9.49 2.80 2.14
N GLU A 184 -10.38 3.21 3.03
CA GLU A 184 -10.04 3.57 4.40
C GLU A 184 -11.07 2.97 5.35
N LYS A 185 -10.60 2.32 6.42
CA LYS A 185 -11.50 1.84 7.47
C LYS A 185 -11.94 3.02 8.33
N LYS A 186 -13.24 3.19 8.50
CA LYS A 186 -13.88 4.20 9.33
C LYS A 186 -14.68 3.50 10.43
N SER A 187 -14.70 4.13 11.60
CA SER A 187 -15.59 3.75 12.70
C SER A 187 -16.69 4.78 12.80
N ILE A 188 -17.94 4.32 13.01
CA ILE A 188 -19.01 5.23 13.39
C ILE A 188 -18.63 5.80 14.76
N SER A 189 -18.32 7.11 14.79
CA SER A 189 -18.14 7.81 16.06
C SER A 189 -19.52 7.94 16.67
N ILE A 190 -19.82 7.16 17.72
CA ILE A 190 -21.01 7.41 18.53
C ILE A 190 -20.71 8.71 19.28
N GLN A 191 -21.35 9.81 18.86
CA GLN A 191 -21.45 11.04 19.63
C GLN A 191 -22.56 10.91 20.67
#